data_AF-A0A1F8P323-F1
#
_entry.id   AF-A0A1F8P323-F1
#
_cell.length_a   1.000
_cell.length_b   1.000
_cell.length_c   1.000
_cell.angle_alpha   90.00
_cell.angle_beta   90.00
_cell.angle_gamma   90.00
#
_symmetry.space_group_name_H-M   'P 1'
#
loop_
_entity.id
_entity.type
_entity.pdbx_description
1 polymer ?
#
loop_
_entity_poly.entity_id
_entity_poly.type
_entity_poly.pdbx_seq_one_letter_code
_entity_poly.pdbx_strand_id
1 'polypeptide(L)'
;MNEELLREIEVNYAMFHEKLPDLIPDRRGKFALIRHGEIIEFYDTARDAFLTGQKLFDDDLFSVQEVIEFPIDLGFFSHAVPDR
;
A
#
# COMPACT_ATOMS: atom_id res chain seq x y z
N MET A 1 11.28 -4.86 -19.08
CA MET A 1 11.36 -4.25 -17.74
C MET A 1 10.16 -3.31 -17.66
N ASN A 2 9.20 -3.52 -16.75
CA ASN A 2 7.96 -2.72 -16.73
C ASN A 2 8.23 -1.34 -16.12
N GLU A 3 8.74 -0.42 -16.93
CA GLU A 3 8.99 0.98 -16.54
C GLU A 3 7.72 1.68 -16.04
N GLU A 4 6.56 1.31 -16.59
CA GLU A 4 5.25 1.82 -16.19
C GLU A 4 4.87 1.38 -14.76
N LEU A 5 5.12 0.12 -14.40
CA LEU A 5 4.88 -0.39 -13.05
C LEU A 5 5.79 0.30 -12.02
N LEU A 6 7.08 0.48 -12.36
CA LEU A 6 8.03 1.16 -11.47
C LEU A 6 7.60 2.61 -11.22
N ARG A 7 7.19 3.31 -12.27
CA ARG A 7 6.69 4.68 -12.17
C ARG A 7 5.43 4.76 -11.31
N GLU A 8 4.49 3.85 -11.51
CA GLU A 8 3.25 3.78 -10.74
C GLU A 8 3.53 3.56 -9.25
N ILE A 9 4.45 2.62 -8.93
CA ILE A 9 4.89 2.37 -7.55
C ILE A 9 5.52 3.64 -6.94
N GLU A 10 6.42 4.31 -7.66
CA GLU A 10 7.08 5.54 -7.17
C GLU A 10 6.07 6.67 -6.92
N VAL A 11 5.13 6.89 -7.84
CA VAL A 11 4.09 7.91 -7.70
C VAL A 11 3.16 7.60 -6.52
N ASN A 12 2.71 6.35 -6.40
CA ASN A 12 1.83 5.91 -5.32
C ASN A 12 2.52 6.05 -3.96
N TYR A 13 3.80 5.66 -3.89
CA TYR A 13 4.60 5.76 -2.69
C TYR A 13 4.84 7.22 -2.29
N ALA A 14 5.27 8.08 -3.22
CA ALA A 14 5.53 9.49 -2.95
C ALA A 14 4.27 10.21 -2.44
N MET A 15 3.14 10.06 -3.14
CA MET A 15 1.89 10.69 -2.74
C MET A 15 1.40 10.18 -1.38
N PHE A 16 1.50 8.88 -1.12
CA PHE A 16 1.10 8.33 0.18
C PHE A 16 1.99 8.85 1.31
N HIS A 17 3.30 8.95 1.10
CA HIS A 17 4.23 9.52 2.07
C HIS A 17 3.94 10.98 2.39
N GLU A 18 3.59 11.79 1.38
CA GLU A 18 3.20 13.18 1.58
C GLU A 18 1.90 13.30 2.40
N LYS A 19 0.93 12.41 2.19
CA LYS A 19 -0.36 12.42 2.91
C LYS A 19 -0.32 11.71 4.25
N LEU A 20 0.68 10.87 4.51
CA LEU A 20 0.77 10.03 5.71
C LEU A 20 0.59 10.82 7.03
N PRO A 21 1.22 12.00 7.23
CA PRO A 21 1.05 12.79 8.45
C PRO A 21 -0.40 13.20 8.72
N ASP A 22 -1.17 13.47 7.66
CA ASP A 22 -2.58 13.87 7.75
C ASP A 22 -3.52 12.67 7.94
N LEU A 23 -3.09 11.47 7.55
CA LEU A 23 -3.89 10.24 7.65
C LEU A 23 -3.77 9.55 9.01
N ILE A 24 -2.62 9.71 9.68
CA ILE A 24 -2.35 9.10 10.99
C ILE A 24 -3.40 9.44 12.06
N PRO A 25 -3.87 10.68 12.24
CA PRO A 25 -4.80 11.03 13.31
C PRO A 25 -6.13 10.26 13.25
N ASP A 26 -6.66 10.02 12.05
CA ASP A 26 -7.99 9.46 11.86
C ASP A 26 -7.99 8.00 11.33
N ARG A 27 -6.91 7.58 10.68
CA ARG A 27 -6.87 6.32 9.90
C ARG A 27 -5.71 5.41 10.26
N ARG A 28 -5.06 5.61 11.40
CA ARG A 28 -3.99 4.72 11.89
C ARG A 28 -4.44 3.26 11.94
N GLY A 29 -3.58 2.37 11.44
CA GLY A 29 -3.82 0.92 11.39
C GLY A 29 -4.77 0.47 10.28
N LYS A 30 -5.20 1.39 9.40
CA LYS A 30 -5.96 1.06 8.18
C LYS A 30 -5.01 0.81 7.02
N PHE A 31 -5.52 0.15 5.99
CA PHE A 31 -4.82 -0.11 4.74
C PHE A 31 -5.40 0.76 3.63
N ALA A 32 -4.58 1.63 3.06
CA ALA A 32 -4.95 2.45 1.92
C ALA A 32 -4.74 1.68 0.62
N LEU A 33 -5.78 1.59 -0.21
CA LEU A 33 -5.68 1.16 -1.60
C LEU A 33 -5.37 2.41 -2.44
N ILE A 34 -4.23 2.39 -3.12
CA ILE A 34 -3.72 3.52 -3.89
C ILE A 34 -3.59 3.10 -5.35
N ARG A 35 -4.01 3.99 -6.25
CA ARG A 35 -3.86 3.81 -7.70
C ARG A 35 -3.72 5.18 -8.37
N HIS A 36 -2.82 5.28 -9.32
CA HIS A 36 -2.48 6.47 -10.11
C HIS A 36 -2.20 7.71 -9.26
N GLY A 37 -1.56 7.53 -8.11
CA GLY A 37 -1.28 8.61 -7.15
C GLY A 37 -2.51 9.08 -6.37
N GLU A 38 -3.57 8.27 -6.31
CA GLU A 38 -4.78 8.60 -5.55
C GLU A 38 -5.15 7.49 -4.57
N ILE A 39 -5.60 7.87 -3.38
CA ILE A 39 -6.13 6.90 -2.41
C ILE A 39 -7.58 6.63 -2.81
N ILE A 40 -7.83 5.41 -3.25
CA ILE A 40 -9.15 4.95 -3.68
C ILE A 40 -10.04 4.75 -2.46
N GLU A 41 -9.55 4.01 -1.47
CA GLU A 41 -10.33 3.70 -0.25
C GLU A 41 -9.42 3.18 0.87
N PHE A 42 -9.93 3.18 2.10
CA PHE A 42 -9.27 2.61 3.28
C PHE A 42 -10.00 1.36 3.78
N TYR A 43 -9.22 0.37 4.20
CA TYR A 43 -9.71 -0.91 4.67
C TYR A 43 -9.16 -1.26 6.04
N ASP A 44 -9.87 -2.15 6.74
CA ASP A 44 -9.45 -2.64 8.06
C ASP A 44 -8.36 -3.71 7.96
N THR A 45 -8.25 -4.39 6.81
CA THR A 45 -7.27 -5.45 6.60
C THR A 45 -6.57 -5.33 5.25
N ALA A 46 -5.28 -5.69 5.20
CA ALA A 46 -4.52 -5.76 3.95
C ALA A 46 -5.19 -6.66 2.91
N ARG A 47 -5.81 -7.75 3.38
CA ARG A 47 -6.52 -8.71 2.53
C ARG A 47 -7.70 -8.07 1.82
N ASP A 48 -8.51 -7.27 2.53
CA ASP A 48 -9.67 -6.63 1.92
C ASP A 48 -9.25 -5.57 0.90
N ALA A 49 -8.22 -4.79 1.21
CA ALA A 49 -7.64 -3.83 0.27
C ALA A 49 -7.12 -4.53 -1.00
N PHE A 50 -6.39 -5.64 -0.84
CA PHE A 50 -5.83 -6.40 -1.94
C PHE A 50 -6.89 -7.11 -2.80
N LEU A 51 -7.86 -7.78 -2.16
CA LEU A 51 -8.96 -8.44 -2.87
C LEU A 51 -9.83 -7.42 -3.62
N THR A 52 -10.01 -6.22 -3.06
CA THR A 52 -10.75 -5.17 -3.73
C THR A 52 -9.96 -4.59 -4.88
N GLY A 53 -8.65 -4.36 -4.71
CA GLY A 53 -7.74 -3.96 -5.79
C GLY A 53 -7.79 -4.94 -6.97
N GLN A 54 -7.64 -6.25 -6.71
CA GLN A 54 -7.74 -7.29 -7.74
C GLN A 54 -9.11 -7.35 -8.42
N LYS A 55 -10.20 -7.03 -7.71
CA LYS A 55 -11.55 -7.03 -8.30
C LYS A 55 -11.85 -5.78 -9.11
N LEU A 56 -11.24 -4.65 -8.75
CA LEU A 56 -11.48 -3.37 -9.38
C LEU A 56 -10.52 -3.12 -10.55
N PHE A 57 -9.33 -3.71 -10.51
CA PHE A 57 -8.22 -3.40 -11.40
C PHE A 57 -7.64 -4.70 -11.96
N ASP A 58 -8.01 -5.02 -13.20
CA ASP A 58 -7.53 -6.21 -13.93
C ASP A 58 -6.08 -6.09 -14.40
N ASP A 59 -5.46 -4.91 -14.24
CA ASP A 59 -4.09 -4.60 -14.66
C ASP A 59 -3.05 -4.76 -13.55
N ASP A 60 -3.48 -5.12 -12.34
CA ASP A 60 -2.65 -5.21 -11.13
C ASP A 60 -1.84 -3.92 -10.82
N LEU A 61 -2.22 -2.78 -11.43
CA LEU A 61 -1.58 -1.48 -11.20
C LEU A 61 -2.23 -0.78 -10.01
N PHE A 62 -1.99 -1.33 -8.82
CA PHE A 62 -2.41 -0.71 -7.57
C PHE A 62 -1.39 -1.00 -6.46
N SER A 63 -1.46 -0.23 -5.38
CA SER A 63 -0.62 -0.39 -4.20
C SER A 63 -1.47 -0.46 -2.95
N VAL A 64 -1.11 -1.35 -2.03
CA VAL A 64 -1.73 -1.43 -0.71
C VAL A 64 -0.68 -1.00 0.31
N GLN A 65 -0.97 0.05 1.07
CA GLN A 65 -0.05 0.59 2.08
C GLN A 65 -0.75 0.70 3.43
N GLU A 66 -0.05 0.33 4.50
CA GLU A 66 -0.57 0.47 5.87
C GLU A 66 -0.33 1.88 6.39
N VAL A 67 -1.34 2.48 7.02
CA VAL A 67 -1.25 3.80 7.67
C VAL A 67 -0.68 3.62 9.07
N ILE A 68 0.65 3.59 9.18
CA ILE A 68 1.36 3.46 10.46
C ILE A 68 2.42 4.55 10.62
N GLU A 69 2.57 5.07 11.85
CA GLU A 69 3.53 6.12 12.22
C GLU A 69 5.00 5.70 12.05
N PHE A 70 5.27 4.40 12.11
CA PHE A 70 6.59 3.85 11.89
C PHE A 70 6.59 3.17 10.52
N PRO A 71 7.49 3.54 9.59
CA PRO A 71 7.73 2.69 8.44
C PRO A 71 8.20 1.35 9.00
N ILE A 72 7.33 0.34 9.01
CA ILE A 72 7.80 -1.03 9.12
C ILE A 72 8.59 -1.24 7.84
N ASP A 73 9.90 -1.27 7.98
CA ASP A 73 10.83 -1.55 6.91
C ASP A 73 10.43 -2.90 6.28
N LEU A 74 9.74 -2.84 5.13
CA LEU A 74 9.26 -4.01 4.41
C LEU A 74 10.42 -4.88 3.89
N GLY A 75 11.68 -4.49 4.12
CA GLY A 75 12.85 -5.35 3.99
C GLY A 75 12.91 -6.52 5.01
N PHE A 76 12.12 -6.46 6.10
CA PHE A 76 12.17 -7.49 7.17
C PHE A 76 11.29 -8.72 6.93
N PHE A 77 10.35 -8.70 5.99
CA PHE A 77 9.53 -9.89 5.69
C PHE A 77 10.20 -10.92 4.79
N SER A 78 11.44 -10.68 4.34
CA SER A 78 12.20 -11.65 3.53
C SER A 78 12.79 -12.84 4.32
N HIS A 79 12.63 -12.94 5.64
CA HIS A 79 13.33 -13.98 6.44
C HIS A 79 12.52 -14.70 7.54
N ALA A 80 11.20 -14.63 7.56
CA ALA A 80 10.41 -15.39 8.54
C ALA A 80 9.83 -16.69 7.94
N VAL A 81 10.71 -17.61 7.54
CA VAL A 81 10.40 -19.04 7.63
C VAL A 81 10.89 -19.53 9.00
N PRO A 82 10.00 -19.94 9.93
CA PRO A 82 10.46 -20.75 11.04
C PRO A 82 10.70 -22.15 10.47
N ASP A 83 11.96 -22.48 10.20
CA ASP A 83 12.39 -23.87 10.08
C ASP A 83 12.18 -24.51 11.46
N ARG A 84 11.43 -25.62 11.49
CA ARG A 84 11.10 -26.36 12.71
C ARG A 84 11.91 -27.64 12.77
#